data_AF-A0A917MP50-F1
#
_entry.id   AF-A0A917MP50-F1
#
_cell.length_a   1.000
_cell.length_b   1.000
_cell.length_c   1.000
_cell.angle_alpha   90.00
_cell.angle_beta   90.00
_cell.angle_gamma   90.00
#
_symmetry.space_group_name_H-M   'P 1'
#
loop_
_entity.id
_entity.type
_entity.pdbx_description
1 polymer ?
#
loop_
_entity_poly.entity_id
_entity_poly.type
_entity_poly.pdbx_seq_one_letter_code
_entity_poly.pdbx_strand_id
1 'polypeptide(L)' 'MTRIERVALARGIATDIPEGAVVNLGIGVPTLVADWLPAEREVILHTENGLLGMGPAPDADHVDPDLVNAGSSP' A
#
# COMPACT_ATOMS: atom_id res chain seq x y z
N MET A 1 27.64 -4.63 6.10
CA MET A 1 26.18 -4.52 5.82
C MET A 1 25.96 -4.83 4.36
N THR A 2 25.20 -5.87 4.06
CA THR A 2 24.70 -6.12 2.70
C THR A 2 23.63 -5.09 2.37
N ARG A 3 23.77 -4.41 1.23
CA ARG A 3 22.76 -3.47 0.73
C ARG A 3 21.60 -4.28 0.16
N ILE A 4 20.41 -4.12 0.73
CA ILE A 4 19.17 -4.68 0.19
C ILE A 4 18.54 -3.62 -0.71
N GLU A 5 18.20 -3.99 -1.94
CA GLU A 5 17.50 -3.10 -2.86
C GLU A 5 16.06 -2.87 -2.40
N ARG A 6 15.53 -1.64 -2.57
CA ARG A 6 14.23 -1.22 -2.00
C ARG A 6 13.08 -2.13 -2.43
N VAL A 7 13.07 -2.55 -3.69
CA VAL A 7 12.06 -3.46 -4.26
C VAL A 7 12.17 -4.86 -3.64
N ALA A 8 13.39 -5.36 -3.40
CA ALA A 8 13.59 -6.65 -2.77
C ALA A 8 13.10 -6.64 -1.31
N LEU A 9 13.34 -5.54 -0.60
CA LEU A 9 12.82 -5.34 0.76
C LEU A 9 11.29 -5.28 0.78
N ALA A 10 10.68 -4.50 -0.12
CA ALA A 10 9.23 -4.36 -0.19
C ALA A 10 8.53 -5.71 -0.46
N ARG A 11 9.07 -6.51 -1.39
CA ARG A 11 8.54 -7.85 -1.68
C ARG A 11 8.65 -8.81 -0.49
N GLY A 12 9.77 -8.75 0.25
CA GLY A 12 9.94 -9.54 1.46
C GLY A 12 8.88 -9.18 2.50
N ILE A 13 8.73 -7.89 2.80
CA ILE A 13 7.73 -7.39 3.76
C ILE A 13 6.31 -7.76 3.34
N ALA A 14 5.98 -7.65 2.05
CA ALA A 14 4.64 -8.01 1.55
C ALA A 14 4.29 -9.49 1.79
N THR A 15 5.30 -10.38 1.74
CA THR A 15 5.12 -11.81 2.03
C THR A 15 4.88 -12.07 3.52
N ASP A 16 5.47 -11.25 4.39
CA ASP A 16 5.39 -11.37 5.85
C ASP A 16 4.07 -10.87 6.44
N ILE A 17 3.30 -10.04 5.71
CA ILE A 17 2.01 -9.51 6.17
C ILE A 17 0.96 -10.63 6.21
N PRO A 18 0.36 -10.96 7.36
CA PRO A 18 -0.58 -12.08 7.47
C PRO A 18 -1.93 -11.80 6.80
N GLU A 19 -2.66 -12.88 6.48
CA GLU A 19 -4.07 -12.84 6.05
C GLU A 19 -4.93 -12.07 7.06
N GLY A 20 -5.81 -11.20 6.55
CA GLY A 20 -6.73 -10.39 7.34
C GLY A 20 -6.07 -9.20 8.06
N ALA A 21 -4.80 -8.91 7.78
CA ALA A 21 -4.10 -7.79 8.40
C ALA A 21 -4.68 -6.44 7.95
N VAL A 22 -4.78 -5.50 8.91
CA VAL A 22 -5.00 -4.08 8.63
C VAL A 22 -3.68 -3.35 8.74
N VAL A 23 -3.20 -2.78 7.63
CA VAL A 23 -1.85 -2.20 7.53
C VAL A 23 -1.93 -0.74 7.12
N ASN A 24 -1.19 0.11 7.81
CA ASN A 24 -0.90 1.46 7.36
C ASN A 24 0.51 1.52 6.77
N LEU A 25 0.64 2.06 5.56
CA LEU A 25 1.90 2.22 4.87
C LEU A 25 2.22 3.71 4.75
N GLY A 26 3.30 4.14 5.41
CA GLY A 26 3.79 5.50 5.28
C GLY A 26 4.27 5.82 3.86
N ILE A 27 4.23 7.10 3.49
CA ILE A 27 4.61 7.59 2.16
C ILE A 27 6.05 7.20 1.81
N GLY A 28 6.31 6.87 0.54
CA GLY A 28 7.65 6.68 -0.01
C GLY A 28 8.01 5.21 -0.21
N VAL A 29 9.02 4.70 0.51
CA VAL A 29 9.41 3.28 0.37
C VAL A 29 8.33 2.31 0.87
N PRO A 30 7.63 2.56 1.99
CA PRO A 30 6.63 1.61 2.48
C PRO A 30 5.45 1.43 1.52
N THR A 31 5.06 2.46 0.74
CA THR A 31 3.97 2.30 -0.24
C THR A 31 4.29 1.28 -1.33
N LEU A 32 5.57 1.02 -1.63
CA LEU A 32 5.95 -0.05 -2.55
C LEU A 32 5.51 -1.44 -2.08
N VAL A 33 5.27 -1.64 -0.78
CA VAL A 33 4.80 -2.93 -0.24
C VAL A 33 3.42 -3.28 -0.80
N ALA A 34 2.55 -2.29 -1.02
CA ALA A 34 1.20 -2.49 -1.56
C ALA A 34 1.22 -3.18 -2.93
N ASP A 35 2.18 -2.82 -3.78
CA ASP A 35 2.34 -3.37 -5.14
C ASP A 35 2.75 -4.85 -5.16
N TRP A 36 3.22 -5.40 -4.03
CA TRP A 36 3.69 -6.79 -3.91
C TRP A 36 2.82 -7.65 -3.01
N LEU A 37 1.67 -7.15 -2.54
CA LEU A 37 0.74 -7.95 -1.74
C LEU A 37 0.21 -9.13 -2.57
N PRO A 38 0.18 -10.36 -2.01
CA PRO A 38 -0.38 -11.52 -2.71
C PRO A 38 -1.85 -11.30 -3.06
N ALA A 39 -2.25 -11.54 -4.30
CA ALA A 39 -3.61 -11.29 -4.78
C ALA A 39 -4.67 -12.19 -4.10
N GLU A 40 -4.24 -13.35 -3.61
CA GLU A 40 -5.07 -14.31 -2.90
C GLU A 40 -5.25 -14.01 -1.41
N ARG A 41 -4.55 -13.00 -0.86
CA ARG A 41 -4.55 -12.66 0.56
C ARG A 41 -5.37 -11.39 0.81
N GLU A 42 -6.32 -11.45 1.73
CA GLU A 42 -7.03 -10.24 2.17
C GLU A 42 -6.11 -9.40 3.06
N VAL A 43 -5.72 -8.23 2.57
CA VAL A 43 -4.98 -7.21 3.34
C VAL A 43 -5.72 -5.89 3.17
N ILE A 44 -6.08 -5.27 4.29
CA ILE A 44 -6.84 -4.01 4.30
C ILE A 44 -5.86 -2.86 4.50
N LEU A 45 -5.71 -2.03 3.47
CA LEU A 45 -4.89 -0.82 3.55
C LEU A 45 -5.65 0.30 4.26
N HIS A 46 -5.11 0.74 5.40
CA HIS A 46 -5.61 1.86 6.20
C HIS A 46 -4.81 3.12 5.90
N THR A 47 -5.50 4.25 5.79
CA THR A 47 -4.87 5.58 5.72
C THR A 47 -5.36 6.47 6.86
N GLU A 48 -4.45 7.28 7.39
CA GLU A 48 -4.66 8.12 8.59
C GLU A 48 -5.71 9.22 8.42
N ASN A 49 -6.10 9.51 7.18
CA ASN A 49 -7.18 10.45 6.86
C ASN A 49 -8.59 9.84 6.96
N GLY A 50 -8.72 8.59 7.43
CA GLY A 50 -10.02 8.00 7.78
C GLY A 50 -10.60 7.03 6.76
N LEU A 51 -9.77 6.45 5.87
CA LEU A 51 -10.19 5.46 4.88
C LEU A 51 -9.59 4.07 5.19
N LEU A 52 -10.42 3.04 5.02
CA LEU A 52 -10.04 1.63 5.05
C LEU A 52 -10.31 1.01 3.67
N GLY A 53 -9.40 0.15 3.21
CA GLY A 53 -9.51 -0.50 1.93
C GLY A 53 -9.02 0.35 0.77
N MET A 54 -7.96 1.16 0.96
CA MET A 54 -7.34 1.89 -0.13
C MET A 54 -6.94 0.93 -1.26
N GLY A 55 -7.37 1.23 -2.47
CA GLY A 55 -7.08 0.45 -3.68
C GLY A 55 -5.86 0.96 -4.44
N PRO A 56 -5.62 0.44 -5.66
CA PRO A 56 -4.66 1.02 -6.59
C PRO A 56 -5.07 2.43 -6.99
N ALA A 57 -4.13 3.20 -7.54
CA ALA A 57 -4.41 4.51 -8.10
C ALA A 57 -5.51 4.39 -9.18
N PRO A 58 -6.49 5.31 -9.21
CA PRO A 58 -7.57 5.27 -10.19
C PRO A 58 -7.06 5.60 -11.60
N ASP A 59 -7.79 5.12 -12.61
CA ASP A 59 -7.64 5.61 -13.97
C ASP A 59 -8.08 7.08 -14.08
N ALA A 60 -7.64 7.78 -15.14
CA ALA A 60 -7.81 9.23 -15.28
C ALA A 60 -9.28 9.70 -15.27
N ASP A 61 -10.22 8.83 -15.63
CA ASP A 61 -11.67 9.06 -15.64
C ASP A 61 -12.35 8.76 -14.28
N HIS A 62 -11.64 8.11 -13.36
CA HIS A 62 -12.14 7.71 -12.03
C HIS A 62 -11.49 8.50 -10.89
N VAL A 63 -10.74 9.56 -11.19
CA VAL A 63 -10.13 10.44 -10.18
C VAL A 63 -11.22 11.16 -9.40
N ASP A 64 -11.27 10.93 -8.09
CA ASP A 64 -12.15 11.63 -7.15
C ASP A 64 -11.30 12.46 -6.18
N PRO A 65 -11.44 13.81 -6.15
CA PRO A 65 -10.64 14.66 -5.29
C PRO A 65 -10.88 14.43 -3.78
N ASP A 66 -12.00 13.81 -3.40
CA ASP A 66 -12.29 13.47 -2.00
C ASP A 66 -11.67 12.12 -1.59
N LEU A 67 -11.22 11.31 -2.55
CA LEU A 67 -10.55 10.03 -2.33
C LEU A 67 -9.04 10.17 -2.55
N VAL A 68 -8.33 10.51 -1.48
CA VAL A 68 -6.88 10.64 -1.50
C VAL A 68 -6.22 9.79 -0.42
N ASN A 69 -4.98 9.38 -0.65
CA ASN A 69 -4.13 8.81 0.38
C ASN A 69 -3.56 9.90 1.32
N ALA A 70 -2.84 9.47 2.36
CA ALA A 70 -2.19 10.37 3.32
C ALA A 70 -1.20 11.37 2.69
N GLY A 71 -0.67 11.08 1.50
CA GLY A 71 0.20 11.96 0.73
C GLY A 71 -0.52 12.92 -0.20
N SER A 72 -1.85 13.05 -0.10
CA SER A 72 -2.69 13.85 -1.00
C SER A 72 -2.63 13.41 -2.48
N SER A 73 -2.25 12.15 -2.74
CA SER A 73 -2.36 11.56 -4.07
C SER A 73 -3.68 10.80 -4.19
N PRO A 74 -4.30 10.80 -5.38
CA PRO A 74 -5.51 10.03 -5.65
C PRO A 74 -5.27 8.51 -5.57
#